data_AF-A0A821PH96-F1
#
_entry.id   AF-A0A821PH96-F1
#
_cell.length_a   1.000
_cell.length_b   1.000
_cell.length_c   1.000
_cell.angle_alpha   90.00
_cell.angle_beta   90.00
_cell.angle_gamma   90.00
#
_symmetry.space_group_name_H-M   'P 1'
#
loop_
_entity.id
_entity.type
_entity.pdbx_description
1 polymer ?
#
loop_
_entity_poly.entity_id
_entity_poly.type
_entity_poly.pdbx_seq_one_letter_code
_entity_poly.pdbx_strand_id
1 'polypeptide(L)' 'KTESAKYVLRYLTESYGVHNGQIEDRTNESNPLLEAFGNAKTTRNNNSSRFGKFIEVHFNDK' A
#
# COMPACT_ATOMS: atom_id res chain seq x y z
N LYS A 1 2.82 1.84 10.03
CA LYS A 1 2.05 2.56 8.98
C LYS A 1 2.03 1.74 7.70
N THR A 2 3.15 1.61 6.99
CA THR A 2 3.24 0.86 5.73
C THR A 2 2.89 -0.63 5.90
N GLU A 3 3.56 -1.34 6.82
CA GLU A 3 3.26 -2.76 7.09
C GLU A 3 1.82 -2.99 7.55
N SER A 4 1.31 -2.13 8.43
CA SER A 4 -0.08 -2.22 8.91
C SER A 4 -1.08 -2.14 7.75
N ALA A 5 -0.88 -1.21 6.81
CA ALA A 5 -1.74 -1.09 5.63
C ALA A 5 -1.64 -2.33 4.71
N LYS A 6 -0.44 -2.90 4.58
CA LYS A 6 -0.21 -4.15 3.83
C LYS A 6 -1.02 -5.31 4.41
N TYR A 7 -0.99 -5.50 5.73
CA TYR A 7 -1.76 -6.56 6.38
C TYR A 7 -3.27 -6.38 6.25
N VAL A 8 -3.78 -5.14 6.35
CA VAL A 8 -5.21 -4.87 6.14
C VAL A 8 -5.65 -5.22 4.72
N LEU A 9 -4.89 -4.77 3.71
CA LEU A 9 -5.19 -5.08 2.30
C LEU A 9 -5.15 -6.58 2.06
N ARG A 10 -4.10 -7.27 2.57
CA ARG A 10 -3.96 -8.71 2.45
C ARG A 10 -5.12 -9.46 3.11
N TYR A 11 -5.57 -9.04 4.29
CA TYR A 11 -6.71 -9.67 4.95
C TYR A 11 -8.00 -9.53 4.13
N LEU A 12 -8.26 -8.34 3.58
CA LEU A 12 -9.43 -8.08 2.74
C LEU A 12 -9.40 -8.89 1.45
N THR A 13 -8.25 -8.98 0.78
CA THR A 13 -8.11 -9.79 -0.43
C THR A 13 -8.18 -11.28 -0.12
N GLU A 14 -7.46 -11.79 0.88
CA GLU A 14 -7.48 -13.22 1.23
C GLU A 14 -8.87 -13.71 1.68
N SER A 15 -9.60 -12.89 2.44
CA SER A 15 -10.89 -13.30 3.03
C SER A 15 -12.08 -13.14 2.08
N TYR A 16 -12.05 -12.13 1.19
CA TYR A 16 -13.22 -11.74 0.38
C TYR A 16 -12.91 -11.57 -1.12
N GLY A 17 -11.64 -11.62 -1.52
CA GLY A 17 -11.21 -11.52 -2.91
C GLY A 17 -11.15 -12.88 -3.61
N VAL A 18 -11.37 -12.87 -4.93
CA VAL A 18 -11.28 -14.06 -5.79
C VAL A 18 -9.90 -14.13 -6.49
N HIS A 19 -9.15 -13.02 -6.54
CA HIS A 19 -7.86 -12.88 -7.23
C HIS A 19 -6.80 -12.23 -6.32
N ASN A 20 -6.39 -12.95 -5.29
CA ASN A 20 -5.74 -12.39 -4.10
C ASN A 20 -4.30 -11.91 -4.31
N GLY A 21 -3.56 -12.49 -5.26
CA GLY A 21 -2.15 -12.17 -5.47
C GLY A 21 -1.92 -10.85 -6.21
N GLN A 22 -2.75 -10.53 -7.20
CA GLN A 22 -2.44 -9.43 -8.14
C GLN A 22 -2.47 -8.04 -7.48
N ILE A 23 -3.31 -7.83 -6.47
CA ILE A 23 -3.44 -6.53 -5.79
C ILE A 23 -2.27 -6.29 -4.84
N GLU A 24 -1.85 -7.33 -4.10
CA GLU A 24 -0.68 -7.24 -3.22
C GLU A 24 0.60 -6.99 -4.02
N ASP A 25 0.79 -7.75 -5.10
CA ASP A 25 1.97 -7.64 -5.97
C ASP A 25 2.07 -6.22 -6.56
N ARG A 26 0.99 -5.72 -7.15
CA ARG A 26 0.93 -4.33 -7.68
C ARG A 26 1.21 -3.28 -6.60
N THR A 27 0.72 -3.50 -5.37
CA THR A 27 0.98 -2.58 -4.27
C THR A 27 2.46 -2.57 -3.89
N ASN A 28 3.09 -3.75 -3.80
CA ASN A 28 4.53 -3.87 -3.51
C ASN A 28 5.38 -3.27 -4.63
N GLU A 29 5.03 -3.53 -5.90
CA GLU A 29 5.71 -2.97 -7.07
C GLU A 29 5.60 -1.44 -7.15
N SER A 30 4.50 -0.85 -6.68
CA SER A 30 4.32 0.60 -6.65
C SER A 30 5.17 1.30 -5.59
N ASN A 31 5.58 0.60 -4.52
CA ASN A 31 6.24 1.24 -3.38
C ASN A 31 7.58 1.91 -3.77
N PRO A 32 8.52 1.27 -4.50
CA PRO A 32 9.75 1.93 -4.93
C PRO A 32 9.52 3.25 -5.67
N LEU A 33 8.48 3.34 -6.53
CA LEU A 33 8.13 4.57 -7.23
C LEU A 33 7.64 5.64 -6.25
N LEU A 34 6.72 5.29 -5.36
CA LEU A 34 6.18 6.21 -4.36
C LEU A 34 7.25 6.69 -3.37
N GLU A 35 8.22 5.83 -3.04
CA GLU A 35 9.35 6.21 -2.20
C GLU A 35 10.30 7.16 -2.93
N ALA A 36 10.61 6.90 -4.20
CA ALA A 36 11.50 7.75 -4.99
C ALA A 36 10.99 9.18 -5.15
N PHE A 37 9.67 9.36 -5.33
CA PHE A 37 9.07 10.69 -5.52
C PHE A 37 8.55 11.34 -4.23
N GLY A 38 8.12 10.53 -3.26
CA GLY A 38 7.34 11.01 -2.12
C GLY A 38 8.06 10.92 -0.77
N ASN A 39 9.16 10.17 -0.67
CA ASN A 39 9.93 10.08 0.56
C ASN A 39 11.09 11.06 0.55
N ALA A 40 11.37 11.62 1.72
CA ALA A 40 12.53 12.46 1.95
C ALA A 40 13.23 12.08 3.25
N LYS A 41 14.54 12.30 3.28
CA LYS A 41 15.31 12.29 4.52
C LYS A 41 14.94 13.52 5.36
N THR A 42 14.67 13.28 6.64
CA THR A 42 14.42 14.30 7.65
C THR A 42 15.49 14.22 8.74
N THR A 43 15.46 15.13 9.71
CA THR A 43 16.41 15.10 10.85
C THR A 43 16.29 13.85 11.72
N ARG A 44 15.12 13.19 11.75
CA ARG A 44 14.83 12.06 12.64
C ARG A 44 14.56 10.72 11.92
N ASN A 45 14.37 10.74 10.61
CA ASN A 45 14.04 9.55 9.82
C ASN A 45 14.59 9.70 8.39
N ASN A 46 15.32 8.69 7.93
CA ASN A 46 15.95 8.65 6.62
C ASN A 46 14.98 8.34 5.46
N ASN A 47 13.82 7.75 5.74
CA ASN A 47 12.84 7.37 4.71
C ASN A 47 11.42 7.81 5.14
N SER A 48 11.19 9.12 5.22
CA SER A 48 9.91 9.68 5.67
C SER A 48 9.05 10.10 4.49
N SER A 49 7.93 9.41 4.26
CA SER A 49 6.90 9.87 3.32
C SER A 49 6.39 11.25 3.71
N ARG A 50 6.42 12.19 2.75
CA ARG A 50 5.95 13.57 2.91
C ARG A 50 4.60 13.83 2.24
N PHE A 51 3.88 12.75 1.95
CA PHE A 51 2.53 12.74 1.37
C PHE A 51 1.65 11.76 2.15
N GLY A 52 0.32 11.92 2.03
CA GLY A 52 -0.63 10.92 2.50
C GLY A 52 -0.90 9.90 1.40
N LYS A 53 -0.69 8.61 1.67
CA LYS A 53 -1.08 7.52 0.76
C LYS A 53 -2.51 7.10 1.09
N PHE A 54 -3.47 7.50 0.25
CA PHE A 54 -4.85 7.05 0.32
C PHE A 54 -5.06 5.91 -0.67
N ILE A 55 -5.66 4.80 -0.20
CA ILE A 55 -5.90 3.59 -1.00
C ILE A 55 -7.39 3.27 -0.90
N GLU A 56 -8.07 3.26 -2.04
CA GLU A 56 -9.48 2.90 -2.15
C GLU A 56 -9.63 1.43 -2.53
N VAL A 57 -10.55 0.73 -1.87
CA VAL A 57 -10.91 -0.66 -2.18
C VAL A 57 -12.35 -0.66 -2.65
N HIS A 58 -12.54 -0.92 -3.93
CA HIS A 58 -13.87 -0.97 -4.55
C HIS A 58 -14.38 -2.40 -4.56
N PHE A 59 -15.63 -2.56 -4.12
CA PHE A 59 -16.36 -3.83 -4.18
C PHE A 59 -17.44 -3.72 -5.26
N ASN A 60 -17.67 -4.80 -6.00
CA ASN A 60 -18.79 -4.89 -6.91
C ASN A 60 -20.10 -5.10 -6.15
N ASP A 61 -21.21 -4.69 -6.76
CA ASP A 61 -22.52 -5.19 -6.36
C ASP A 61 -22.55 -6.70 -6.66
N LYS A 62 -22.94 -7.48 -5.65
CA LYS A 62 -22.91 -8.95 -5.67
C LYS A 62 -23.48 -9.59 -6.93
#